data_AF-A0A438F661-F1
#
_entry.id   AF-A0A438F661-F1
#
_cell.length_a   1.000
_cell.length_b   1.000
_cell.length_c   1.000
_cell.angle_alpha   90.00
_cell.angle_beta   90.00
_cell.angle_gamma   90.00
#
_symmetry.space_group_name_H-M   'P 1'
#
loop_
_entity.id
_entity.type
_entity.pdbx_description
1 polymer ?
#
loop_
_entity_poly.entity_id
_entity_poly.type
_entity_poly.pdbx_seq_one_letter_code
_entity_poly.pdbx_strand_id
1 'polypeptide(L)'
;MDVRGGSFTIIYPMLLLLLTVSSHCVFGNLEYDSDDKPLEETIKPMVDGGTEGFKGHARVIIPGVTPCFECTIWLFPPQVKFPLCTLAETPRTAAHCIEYAHLIKWDEVHSGKAFDPDDPEHMKWVYSEAVKRAELFGIPGVTYSLTQGVVKNIIPAIASTNAIISAACALETLKIVSGCSKTLSNYLTYNGAEGLHTKVTEFVKDMDCLICGPGVLIELDTSVTLQKFMDQLQEHPKLLLSKASVKHREKNLYIQAPPVLEELTRSNLNLPLFDLMGKIRKDIVHVTGSTTKNDKKTSCLRKLRVVFKGIDGATDMDTAGGA
;
A
#
# COMPACT_ATOMS: atom_id res chain seq x y z
N MET A 1 -8.39 -22.51 -32.41
CA MET A 1 -8.27 -21.96 -31.05
C MET A 1 -6.93 -21.27 -30.98
N ASP A 2 -6.96 -19.97 -31.28
CA ASP A 2 -5.80 -19.10 -31.46
C ASP A 2 -5.37 -18.59 -30.08
N VAL A 3 -4.39 -19.26 -29.46
CA VAL A 3 -3.79 -18.85 -28.18
C VAL A 3 -2.78 -17.75 -28.48
N ARG A 4 -3.27 -16.52 -28.68
CA ARG A 4 -2.38 -15.36 -28.69
C ARG A 4 -1.85 -15.14 -27.29
N GLY A 5 -0.54 -15.37 -27.13
CA GLY A 5 0.21 -15.03 -25.94
C GLY A 5 0.10 -13.53 -25.67
N GLY A 6 -0.78 -13.15 -24.75
CA GLY A 6 -0.68 -11.88 -24.07
C GLY A 6 0.51 -11.96 -23.13
N SER A 7 1.59 -11.24 -23.43
CA SER A 7 2.59 -10.92 -22.42
C SER A 7 1.89 -10.15 -21.30
N PHE A 8 1.59 -10.83 -20.20
CA PHE A 8 1.15 -10.18 -18.97
C PHE A 8 2.34 -9.43 -18.37
N THR A 9 2.60 -8.22 -18.87
CA THR A 9 3.57 -7.29 -18.30
C THR A 9 2.89 -6.57 -17.14
N ILE A 10 3.19 -6.96 -15.91
CA ILE A 10 2.71 -6.24 -14.72
C ILE A 10 3.61 -5.01 -14.54
N ILE A 11 3.02 -3.81 -14.71
CA ILE A 11 3.70 -2.53 -14.55
C ILE A 11 3.71 -2.16 -13.04
N TYR A 12 4.89 -1.95 -12.45
CA TYR A 12 5.11 -1.75 -11.00
C TYR A 12 4.21 -0.70 -10.30
N PRO A 13 3.89 0.49 -10.86
CA PRO A 13 2.94 1.41 -10.25
C PRO A 13 1.51 0.85 -10.11
N MET A 14 1.10 -0.08 -10.97
CA MET A 14 -0.19 -0.76 -10.87
C MET A 14 -0.22 -1.71 -9.66
N LEU A 15 0.93 -2.31 -9.29
CA LEU A 15 1.07 -3.17 -8.13
C LEU A 15 0.82 -2.41 -6.81
N LEU A 16 1.41 -1.23 -6.64
CA LEU A 16 1.24 -0.44 -5.40
C LEU A 16 -0.21 0.05 -5.22
N LEU A 17 -0.89 0.39 -6.32
CA LEU A 17 -2.29 0.77 -6.30
C LEU A 17 -3.20 -0.43 -5.96
N LEU A 18 -2.95 -1.60 -6.53
CA LEU A 18 -3.69 -2.83 -6.20
C LEU A 18 -3.50 -3.23 -4.73
N LEU A 19 -2.30 -3.07 -4.19
CA LEU A 19 -1.99 -3.37 -2.78
C LEU A 19 -2.71 -2.44 -1.80
N THR A 20 -2.83 -1.15 -2.14
CA THR A 20 -3.54 -0.17 -1.30
C THR A 20 -5.06 -0.40 -1.30
N VAL A 21 -5.64 -0.75 -2.45
CA VAL A 21 -7.07 -1.09 -2.56
C VAL A 21 -7.40 -2.41 -1.85
N SER A 22 -6.55 -3.44 -2.04
CA SER A 22 -6.73 -4.74 -1.38
C SER A 22 -6.59 -4.62 0.13
N SER A 23 -5.61 -3.85 0.61
CA SER A 23 -5.45 -3.57 2.04
C SER A 23 -6.65 -2.81 2.61
N HIS A 24 -7.25 -1.86 1.88
CA HIS A 24 -8.48 -1.20 2.32
C HIS A 24 -9.66 -2.17 2.45
N CYS A 25 -9.85 -3.05 1.48
CA CYS A 25 -10.97 -3.99 1.49
C CYS A 25 -10.87 -5.00 2.64
N VAL A 26 -9.65 -5.45 2.92
CA VAL A 26 -9.36 -6.49 3.90
C VAL A 26 -9.28 -5.95 5.34
N PHE A 27 -8.63 -4.80 5.55
CA PHE A 27 -8.43 -4.24 6.89
C PHE A 27 -9.44 -3.15 7.27
N GLY A 28 -10.12 -2.53 6.29
CA GLY A 28 -11.02 -1.41 6.53
C GLY A 28 -12.24 -1.74 7.40
N ASN A 29 -12.71 -3.00 7.33
CA ASN A 29 -13.86 -3.48 8.11
C ASN A 29 -13.46 -4.38 9.28
N LEU A 30 -12.16 -4.48 9.60
CA LEU A 30 -11.70 -5.30 10.72
C LEU A 30 -12.06 -4.60 12.03
N GLU A 31 -12.85 -5.25 12.88
CA GLU A 31 -13.26 -4.74 14.19
C GLU A 31 -12.48 -5.41 15.31
N TYR A 32 -12.39 -4.72 16.45
CA TYR A 32 -11.70 -5.21 17.65
C TYR A 32 -12.63 -5.07 18.84
N ASP A 33 -12.53 -6.02 19.78
CA ASP A 33 -13.26 -5.98 21.03
C ASP A 33 -12.64 -4.98 22.04
N SER A 34 -13.14 -5.00 23.28
CA SER A 34 -12.63 -4.18 24.37
C SER A 34 -11.18 -4.50 24.77
N ASP A 35 -10.73 -5.73 24.50
CA ASP A 35 -9.42 -6.26 24.87
C ASP A 35 -8.40 -6.18 23.71
N ASP A 36 -8.73 -5.41 22.67
CA ASP A 36 -7.93 -5.25 21.45
C ASP A 36 -7.67 -6.55 20.68
N LYS A 37 -8.56 -7.54 20.82
CA LYS A 37 -8.57 -8.74 19.99
C LYS A 37 -9.48 -8.54 18.77
N PRO A 38 -9.07 -9.02 17.59
CA PRO A 38 -9.89 -8.91 16.39
C PRO A 38 -11.16 -9.77 16.51
N LEU A 39 -12.31 -9.22 16.13
CA LEU A 39 -13.57 -9.97 16.08
C LEU A 39 -13.55 -10.97 14.93
N GLU A 40 -13.63 -12.27 15.23
CA GLU A 40 -13.49 -13.36 14.25
C GLU A 40 -14.45 -13.23 13.07
N GLU A 41 -15.68 -12.77 13.29
CA GLU A 41 -16.71 -12.58 12.26
C GLU A 41 -16.33 -11.52 11.21
N THR A 42 -15.45 -10.58 11.58
CA THR A 42 -15.00 -9.50 10.70
C THR A 42 -13.68 -9.83 9.98
N ILE A 43 -13.04 -10.94 10.36
CA ILE A 43 -11.78 -11.38 9.76
C ILE A 43 -12.05 -11.95 8.37
N LYS A 44 -11.43 -11.34 7.36
CA LYS A 44 -11.43 -11.83 5.98
C LYS A 44 -10.01 -12.27 5.61
N PRO A 45 -9.71 -13.58 5.65
CA PRO A 45 -8.40 -14.08 5.26
C PRO A 45 -8.07 -13.72 3.81
N MET A 46 -6.80 -13.42 3.56
CA MET A 46 -6.30 -13.09 2.23
C MET A 46 -5.07 -13.92 1.93
N VAL A 47 -5.02 -14.49 0.72
CA VAL A 47 -3.84 -15.16 0.20
C VAL A 47 -3.29 -14.30 -0.92
N ASP A 48 -2.01 -13.98 -0.85
CA ASP A 48 -1.33 -13.15 -1.83
C ASP A 48 -0.11 -13.90 -2.38
N GLY A 49 0.17 -13.69 -3.66
CA GLY A 49 1.27 -14.32 -4.36
C GLY A 49 1.93 -13.35 -5.33
N GLY A 50 3.25 -13.37 -5.37
CA GLY A 50 4.04 -12.54 -6.28
C GLY A 50 5.19 -13.31 -6.92
N THR A 51 5.52 -12.95 -8.15
CA THR A 51 6.54 -13.64 -8.98
C THR A 51 7.42 -12.64 -9.71
N GLU A 52 8.72 -12.91 -9.75
CA GLU A 52 9.72 -12.16 -10.48
C GLU A 52 10.80 -13.11 -11.00
N GLY A 53 10.79 -13.38 -12.31
CA GLY A 53 11.69 -14.35 -12.95
C GLY A 53 11.56 -15.74 -12.32
N PHE A 54 12.67 -16.24 -11.78
CA PHE A 54 12.74 -17.53 -11.07
C PHE A 54 12.45 -17.44 -9.56
N LYS A 55 12.08 -16.26 -9.06
CA LYS A 55 11.76 -16.04 -7.66
C LYS A 55 10.26 -15.82 -7.51
N GLY A 56 9.72 -16.23 -6.37
CA GLY A 56 8.34 -15.96 -6.03
C GLY A 56 8.09 -16.08 -4.55
N HIS A 57 6.91 -15.63 -4.13
CA HIS A 57 6.43 -15.80 -2.78
C HIS A 57 4.93 -16.05 -2.77
N ALA A 58 4.47 -16.79 -1.76
CA ALA A 58 3.07 -16.90 -1.39
C ALA A 58 2.95 -16.56 0.09
N ARG A 59 1.94 -15.77 0.45
CA ARG A 59 1.69 -15.39 1.84
C ARG A 59 0.22 -15.52 2.20
N VAL A 60 -0.01 -15.86 3.45
CA VAL A 60 -1.34 -15.93 4.06
C VAL A 60 -1.43 -14.83 5.10
N ILE A 61 -2.39 -13.94 4.90
CA ILE A 61 -2.68 -12.80 5.76
C ILE A 61 -4.03 -13.04 6.42
N ILE A 62 -4.02 -13.24 7.74
CA ILE A 62 -5.19 -13.26 8.62
C ILE A 62 -5.22 -11.93 9.37
N PRO A 63 -6.10 -11.00 8.98
CA PRO A 63 -6.15 -9.67 9.58
C PRO A 63 -6.28 -9.71 11.10
N GLY A 64 -5.47 -8.90 11.79
CA GLY A 64 -5.43 -8.85 13.25
C GLY A 64 -4.58 -9.93 13.91
N VAL A 65 -4.25 -11.03 13.22
CA VAL A 65 -3.46 -12.16 13.74
C VAL A 65 -2.05 -12.19 13.14
N THR A 66 -1.93 -12.26 11.82
CA THR A 66 -0.64 -12.29 11.11
C THR A 66 -0.22 -10.90 10.64
N PRO A 67 1.07 -10.66 10.31
CA PRO A 67 1.51 -9.38 9.76
C PRO A 67 0.78 -9.03 8.46
N CYS A 68 0.42 -7.76 8.30
CA CYS A 68 -0.09 -7.22 7.03
C CYS A 68 1.04 -6.82 6.08
N PHE A 69 0.68 -6.26 4.91
CA PHE A 69 1.64 -5.68 3.97
C PHE A 69 2.52 -4.60 4.59
N GLU A 70 1.97 -3.71 5.42
CA GLU A 70 2.73 -2.63 6.05
C GLU A 70 3.76 -3.17 7.06
N CYS A 71 3.40 -4.21 7.82
CA CYS A 71 4.34 -4.88 8.74
C CYS A 71 5.55 -5.47 8.01
N THR A 72 5.40 -5.83 6.74
CA THR A 72 6.40 -6.52 5.92
C THR A 72 6.87 -5.67 4.73
N ILE A 73 6.60 -4.36 4.74
CA ILE A 73 6.87 -3.48 3.59
C ILE A 73 8.37 -3.42 3.25
N TRP A 74 9.23 -3.63 4.24
CA TRP A 74 10.68 -3.66 4.10
C TRP A 74 11.19 -4.88 3.32
N LEU A 75 10.39 -5.93 3.13
CA LEU A 75 10.73 -7.07 2.26
C LEU A 75 10.67 -6.72 0.78
N PHE A 76 9.93 -5.67 0.41
CA PHE A 76 9.85 -5.24 -0.98
C PHE A 76 11.14 -4.49 -1.36
N PRO A 77 11.74 -4.79 -2.51
CA PRO A 77 12.95 -4.11 -2.94
C PRO A 77 12.68 -2.61 -3.16
N PRO A 78 13.64 -1.72 -2.82
CA PRO A 78 13.50 -0.31 -3.09
C PRO A 78 13.40 -0.07 -4.61
N GLN A 79 12.56 0.87 -5.00
CA GLN A 79 12.48 1.29 -6.41
C GLN A 79 13.81 1.90 -6.84
N VAL A 80 14.38 1.37 -7.92
CA VAL A 80 15.58 1.95 -8.53
C VAL A 80 15.19 3.31 -9.13
N LYS A 81 15.73 4.39 -8.56
CA LYS A 81 15.57 5.74 -9.09
C LYS A 81 16.94 6.31 -9.39
N PHE A 82 17.14 6.71 -10.64
CA PHE A 82 18.39 7.35 -11.05
C PHE A 82 18.36 8.84 -10.66
N PRO A 83 19.41 9.37 -10.02
CA PRO A 83 19.51 10.80 -9.76
C PRO A 83 19.53 11.62 -11.05
N LEU A 84 18.84 12.76 -11.07
CA LEU A 84 18.75 13.62 -12.27
C LEU A 84 20.12 14.10 -12.76
N CYS A 85 21.04 14.48 -11.87
CA CYS A 85 22.39 14.90 -12.26
C CYS A 85 23.17 13.79 -12.98
N THR A 86 22.98 12.53 -12.56
CA THR A 86 23.59 11.36 -13.22
C THR A 86 22.99 11.13 -14.60
N LEU A 87 21.68 11.32 -14.76
CA LEU A 87 21.02 11.22 -16.06
C LEU A 87 21.46 12.34 -17.01
N ALA A 88 21.56 13.57 -16.51
CA ALA A 88 21.84 14.76 -17.33
C ALA A 88 23.32 14.93 -17.68
N GLU A 89 24.23 14.76 -16.72
CA GLU A 89 25.64 15.17 -16.88
C GLU A 89 26.61 13.99 -16.99
N THR A 90 26.43 12.93 -16.19
CA THR A 90 27.43 11.86 -16.03
C THR A 90 26.84 10.44 -16.13
N PRO A 91 26.31 10.04 -17.30
CA PRO A 91 25.83 8.68 -17.49
C PRO A 91 26.98 7.66 -17.37
N ARG A 92 26.69 6.48 -16.81
CA ARG A 92 27.68 5.41 -16.55
C ARG A 92 27.25 4.05 -17.10
N THR A 93 25.96 3.87 -17.34
CA THR A 93 25.36 2.61 -17.80
C THR A 93 24.43 2.90 -18.97
N ALA A 94 24.18 1.89 -19.81
CA ALA A 94 23.22 2.00 -20.91
C ALA A 94 21.81 2.41 -20.44
N ALA A 95 21.42 1.96 -19.24
CA ALA A 95 20.15 2.35 -18.61
C ALA A 95 20.06 3.87 -18.35
N HIS A 96 21.16 4.52 -17.94
CA HIS A 96 21.16 5.98 -17.75
C HIS A 96 20.94 6.73 -19.07
N CYS A 97 21.50 6.24 -20.17
CA CYS A 97 21.27 6.86 -21.49
C CYS A 97 19.82 6.70 -21.97
N ILE A 98 19.22 5.54 -21.70
CA ILE A 98 17.81 5.27 -22.04
C ILE A 98 16.88 6.15 -21.20
N GLU A 99 17.08 6.23 -19.89
CA GLU A 99 16.25 7.05 -19.00
C GLU A 99 16.39 8.55 -19.30
N TYR A 100 17.57 9.01 -19.69
CA TYR A 100 17.74 10.38 -20.18
C TYR A 100 16.87 10.63 -21.42
N ALA A 101 16.91 9.73 -22.40
CA ALA A 101 16.13 9.89 -23.64
C ALA A 101 14.62 9.88 -23.36
N HIS A 102 14.17 9.01 -22.46
CA HIS A 102 12.76 8.87 -22.07
C HIS A 102 12.25 10.03 -21.21
N LEU A 103 12.96 10.41 -20.15
CA LEU A 103 12.45 11.36 -19.14
C LEU A 103 12.82 12.82 -19.39
N ILE A 104 13.91 13.08 -20.11
CA ILE A 104 14.41 14.45 -20.34
C ILE A 104 14.27 14.81 -21.81
N LYS A 105 14.86 14.01 -22.70
CA LYS A 105 14.94 14.37 -24.12
C LYS A 105 13.60 14.33 -24.83
N TRP A 106 12.73 13.39 -24.45
CA TRP A 106 11.39 13.27 -25.03
C TRP A 106 10.60 14.57 -24.89
N ASP A 107 10.52 15.11 -23.66
CA ASP A 107 9.77 16.32 -23.35
C ASP A 107 10.39 17.58 -23.99
N GLU A 108 11.73 17.62 -24.15
CA GLU A 108 12.43 18.70 -24.86
C GLU A 108 12.03 18.78 -26.35
N VAL A 109 11.87 17.63 -27.00
CA VAL A 109 11.65 17.56 -28.46
C VAL A 109 10.17 17.50 -28.82
N HIS A 110 9.37 16.80 -28.02
CA HIS A 110 7.95 16.56 -28.25
C HIS A 110 7.09 17.27 -27.20
N SER A 111 7.30 18.58 -27.04
CA SER A 111 6.55 19.38 -26.07
C SER A 111 5.03 19.25 -26.30
N GLY A 112 4.32 18.77 -25.27
CA GLY A 112 2.87 18.57 -25.29
C GLY A 112 2.37 17.20 -25.79
N LYS A 113 3.25 16.29 -26.25
CA LYS A 113 2.88 14.91 -26.56
C LYS A 113 3.37 13.95 -25.47
N ALA A 114 2.44 13.34 -24.74
CA ALA A 114 2.77 12.32 -23.75
C ALA A 114 3.47 11.13 -24.42
N PHE A 115 4.54 10.64 -23.79
CA PHE A 115 5.21 9.42 -24.21
C PHE A 115 4.30 8.21 -24.01
N ASP A 116 4.13 7.42 -25.06
CA ASP A 116 3.41 6.15 -25.02
C ASP A 116 4.42 4.99 -25.13
N PRO A 117 4.61 4.17 -24.09
CA PRO A 117 5.52 3.03 -24.12
C PRO A 117 5.04 1.89 -25.04
N ASP A 118 3.76 1.84 -25.40
CA ASP A 118 3.21 0.80 -26.28
C ASP A 118 3.27 1.18 -27.77
N ASP A 119 3.55 2.44 -28.08
CA ASP A 119 3.79 2.90 -29.45
C ASP A 119 5.22 2.50 -29.93
N PRO A 120 5.34 1.67 -30.97
CA PRO A 120 6.63 1.30 -31.53
C PRO A 120 7.47 2.47 -32.04
N GLU A 121 6.86 3.55 -32.53
CA GLU A 121 7.55 4.74 -33.04
C GLU A 121 8.21 5.51 -31.89
N HIS A 122 7.48 5.72 -30.80
CA HIS A 122 7.99 6.35 -29.58
C HIS A 122 9.17 5.56 -29.01
N MET A 123 9.02 4.24 -28.90
CA MET A 123 10.09 3.36 -28.41
C MET A 123 11.32 3.36 -29.32
N LYS A 124 11.15 3.37 -30.65
CA LYS A 124 12.26 3.47 -31.61
C LYS A 124 12.99 4.81 -31.49
N TRP A 125 12.25 5.89 -31.29
CA TRP A 125 12.84 7.21 -31.09
C TRP A 125 13.73 7.24 -29.83
N VAL A 126 13.21 6.76 -28.69
CA VAL A 126 13.98 6.67 -27.43
C VAL A 126 15.22 5.81 -27.61
N TYR A 127 15.11 4.66 -28.29
CA TYR A 127 16.25 3.81 -28.61
C TYR A 127 17.31 4.56 -29.43
N SER A 128 16.91 5.26 -30.50
CA SER A 128 17.84 5.99 -31.38
C SER A 128 18.60 7.09 -30.64
N GLU A 129 17.92 7.80 -29.74
CA GLU A 129 18.52 8.89 -28.98
C GLU A 129 19.42 8.38 -27.85
N ALA A 130 19.04 7.27 -27.22
CA ALA A 130 19.88 6.57 -26.24
C ALA A 130 21.19 6.06 -26.86
N VAL A 131 21.16 5.56 -28.10
CA VAL A 131 22.37 5.11 -28.83
C VAL A 131 23.32 6.29 -29.09
N LYS A 132 22.81 7.41 -29.62
CA LYS A 132 23.65 8.61 -29.83
C LYS A 132 24.31 9.08 -28.55
N ARG A 133 23.54 9.12 -27.45
CA ARG A 133 24.09 9.50 -26.14
C ARG A 133 25.13 8.49 -25.65
N ALA A 134 24.88 7.20 -25.81
CA ALA A 134 25.83 6.17 -25.42
C ALA A 134 27.15 6.26 -26.20
N GLU A 135 27.10 6.56 -27.50
CA GLU A 135 28.28 6.81 -28.33
C GLU A 135 29.08 8.02 -27.84
N LEU A 136 28.42 9.13 -27.49
CA LEU A 136 29.08 10.34 -26.96
C LEU A 136 29.87 10.08 -25.67
N PHE A 137 29.37 9.19 -24.80
CA PHE A 137 30.01 8.85 -23.52
C PHE A 137 30.82 7.54 -23.57
N GLY A 138 30.93 6.89 -24.74
CA GLY A 138 31.65 5.63 -24.91
C GLY A 138 31.06 4.45 -24.12
N ILE A 139 29.73 4.43 -23.90
CA ILE A 139 29.03 3.40 -23.12
C ILE A 139 28.48 2.31 -24.06
N PRO A 140 28.96 1.05 -23.98
CA PRO A 140 28.42 -0.03 -24.78
C PRO A 140 27.12 -0.60 -24.20
N GLY A 141 26.38 -1.37 -25.01
CA GLY A 141 25.29 -2.24 -24.53
C GLY A 141 23.87 -1.68 -24.63
N VAL A 142 23.66 -0.55 -25.32
CA VAL A 142 22.29 -0.11 -25.66
C VAL A 142 21.71 -1.03 -26.73
N THR A 143 20.62 -1.72 -26.40
CA THR A 143 19.87 -2.58 -27.33
C THR A 143 18.39 -2.25 -27.24
N TYR A 144 17.62 -2.51 -28.30
CA TYR A 144 16.18 -2.24 -28.30
C TYR A 144 15.45 -2.98 -27.17
N SER A 145 15.84 -4.24 -26.89
CA SER A 145 15.29 -5.02 -25.79
C SER A 145 15.60 -4.41 -24.42
N LEU A 146 16.81 -3.88 -24.22
CA LEU A 146 17.16 -3.17 -22.99
C LEU A 146 16.37 -1.87 -22.86
N THR A 147 16.17 -1.14 -23.95
CA THR A 147 15.34 0.08 -23.98
C THR A 147 13.90 -0.22 -23.56
N GLN A 148 13.30 -1.29 -24.10
CA GLN A 148 11.98 -1.74 -23.67
C GLN A 148 11.96 -2.12 -22.19
N GLY A 149 12.98 -2.87 -21.72
CA GLY A 149 13.10 -3.30 -20.34
C GLY A 149 13.15 -2.13 -19.35
N VAL A 150 13.97 -1.12 -19.64
CA VAL A 150 14.16 0.07 -18.80
C VAL A 150 12.90 0.95 -18.83
N VAL A 151 12.41 1.33 -20.01
CA VAL A 151 11.26 2.25 -20.15
C VAL A 151 9.98 1.66 -19.54
N LYS A 152 9.69 0.38 -19.81
CA LYS A 152 8.49 -0.28 -19.30
C LYS A 152 8.67 -0.85 -17.89
N ASN A 153 9.86 -0.78 -17.30
CA ASN A 153 10.20 -1.47 -16.05
C ASN A 153 9.76 -2.95 -16.09
N ILE A 154 10.13 -3.67 -17.15
CA ILE A 154 9.64 -5.03 -17.41
C ILE A 154 10.16 -5.99 -16.34
N ILE A 155 9.23 -6.62 -15.61
CA ILE A 155 9.52 -7.73 -14.70
C ILE A 155 9.50 -9.03 -15.52
N PRO A 156 10.59 -9.83 -15.53
CA PRO A 156 10.59 -11.11 -16.23
C PRO A 156 9.49 -12.03 -15.68
N ALA A 157 8.67 -12.59 -16.57
CA ALA A 157 7.61 -13.52 -16.22
C ALA A 157 7.93 -14.92 -16.74
N ILE A 158 7.86 -15.93 -15.88
CA ILE A 158 8.15 -17.33 -16.24
C ILE A 158 6.95 -18.18 -15.85
N ALA A 159 6.41 -18.94 -16.82
CA ALA A 159 5.20 -19.73 -16.63
C ALA A 159 5.32 -20.76 -15.50
N SER A 160 6.49 -21.39 -15.34
CA SER A 160 6.75 -22.35 -14.26
C SER A 160 6.69 -21.72 -12.87
N THR A 161 7.30 -20.54 -12.68
CA THR A 161 7.25 -19.80 -11.41
C THR A 161 5.82 -19.40 -11.07
N ASN A 162 5.06 -18.91 -12.05
CA ASN A 162 3.65 -18.55 -11.87
C ASN A 162 2.83 -19.78 -11.46
N ALA A 163 3.03 -20.92 -12.12
CA ALA A 163 2.34 -22.15 -11.78
C ALA A 163 2.64 -22.61 -10.34
N ILE A 164 3.90 -22.54 -9.91
CA ILE A 164 4.33 -22.93 -8.55
C ILE A 164 3.67 -22.03 -7.50
N ILE A 165 3.74 -20.71 -7.67
CA ILE A 165 3.16 -19.76 -6.71
C ILE A 165 1.64 -19.81 -6.71
N SER A 166 0.99 -19.88 -7.88
CA SER A 166 -0.46 -20.04 -7.95
C SER A 166 -0.93 -21.35 -7.30
N ALA A 167 -0.20 -22.44 -7.46
CA ALA A 167 -0.50 -23.71 -6.78
C ALA A 167 -0.39 -23.57 -5.26
N ALA A 168 0.65 -22.89 -4.76
CA ALA A 168 0.79 -22.62 -3.33
C ALA A 168 -0.36 -21.75 -2.80
N CYS A 169 -0.72 -20.67 -3.49
CA CYS A 169 -1.84 -19.81 -3.11
C CYS A 169 -3.17 -20.58 -3.10
N ALA A 170 -3.47 -21.33 -4.16
CA ALA A 170 -4.71 -22.11 -4.27
C ALA A 170 -4.81 -23.18 -3.17
N LEU A 171 -3.69 -23.83 -2.84
CA LEU A 171 -3.63 -24.81 -1.75
C LEU A 171 -3.91 -24.16 -0.38
N GLU A 172 -3.35 -22.99 -0.11
CA GLU A 172 -3.64 -22.27 1.13
C GLU A 172 -5.09 -21.79 1.19
N THR A 173 -5.65 -21.31 0.08
CA THR A 173 -7.09 -20.97 0.01
C THR A 173 -7.96 -22.19 0.30
N LEU A 174 -7.63 -23.36 -0.26
CA LEU A 174 -8.36 -24.59 0.01
C LEU A 174 -8.31 -24.95 1.50
N LYS A 175 -7.13 -24.87 2.14
CA LYS A 175 -6.98 -25.14 3.57
C LYS A 175 -7.81 -24.20 4.42
N ILE A 176 -7.82 -22.90 4.10
CA ILE A 176 -8.60 -21.88 4.82
C ILE A 176 -10.11 -22.17 4.71
N VAL A 177 -10.61 -22.45 3.50
CA VAL A 177 -12.05 -22.61 3.25
C VAL A 177 -12.56 -23.95 3.78
N SER A 178 -11.80 -25.03 3.63
CA SER A 178 -12.25 -26.38 4.01
C SER A 178 -11.89 -26.78 5.44
N GLY A 179 -10.93 -26.09 6.07
CA GLY A 179 -10.39 -26.51 7.37
C GLY A 179 -9.69 -27.87 7.35
N CYS A 180 -9.34 -28.40 6.18
CA CYS A 180 -8.81 -29.76 6.04
C CYS A 180 -7.39 -29.95 6.61
N SER A 181 -6.64 -28.86 6.78
CA SER A 181 -5.27 -28.86 7.30
C SER A 181 -4.92 -27.49 7.88
N LYS A 182 -3.86 -27.44 8.68
CA LYS A 182 -3.22 -26.19 9.12
C LYS A 182 -2.66 -25.42 7.92
N THR A 183 -2.78 -24.09 7.99
CA THR A 183 -2.25 -23.15 7.00
C THR A 183 -0.74 -22.95 7.17
N LEU A 184 -0.12 -22.42 6.12
CA LEU A 184 1.22 -21.85 6.08
C LEU A 184 1.47 -20.89 7.27
N SER A 185 2.68 -20.95 7.86
CA SER A 185 3.21 -19.92 8.76
C SER A 185 3.56 -18.63 7.99
N ASN A 186 2.51 -17.91 7.60
CA ASN A 186 2.41 -16.62 6.91
C ASN A 186 3.20 -16.35 5.62
N TYR A 187 4.44 -16.80 5.42
CA TYR A 187 5.24 -16.41 4.24
C TYR A 187 6.12 -17.54 3.70
N LEU A 188 5.85 -17.96 2.47
CA LEU A 188 6.62 -18.92 1.70
C LEU A 188 7.40 -18.21 0.61
N THR A 189 8.71 -18.43 0.55
CA THR A 189 9.58 -18.00 -0.56
C THR A 189 9.96 -19.18 -1.43
N TYR A 190 10.05 -18.92 -2.73
CA TYR A 190 10.54 -19.82 -3.76
C TYR A 190 11.69 -19.15 -4.51
N ASN A 191 12.78 -19.87 -4.72
CA ASN A 191 13.88 -19.47 -5.58
C ASN A 191 14.32 -20.67 -6.42
N GLY A 192 14.14 -20.53 -7.74
CA GLY A 192 14.47 -21.52 -8.77
C GLY A 192 15.76 -21.27 -9.53
N ALA A 193 16.57 -20.27 -9.12
CA ALA A 193 17.78 -19.89 -9.88
C ALA A 193 18.90 -20.94 -9.81
N GLU A 194 19.11 -21.54 -8.64
CA GLU A 194 20.12 -22.58 -8.40
C GLU A 194 19.44 -23.80 -7.76
N GLY A 195 18.70 -24.56 -8.57
CA GLY A 195 17.90 -25.69 -8.09
C GLY A 195 16.59 -25.27 -7.43
N LEU A 196 16.06 -26.12 -6.55
CA LEU A 196 14.79 -25.88 -5.85
C LEU A 196 15.06 -25.43 -4.41
N HIS A 197 14.86 -24.14 -4.14
CA HIS A 197 14.88 -23.63 -2.76
C HIS A 197 13.52 -23.06 -2.38
N THR A 198 12.87 -23.68 -1.39
CA THR A 198 11.64 -23.19 -0.77
C THR A 198 11.84 -23.02 0.71
N LYS A 199 11.48 -21.85 1.25
CA LYS A 199 11.57 -21.58 2.68
C LYS A 199 10.28 -20.97 3.20
N VAL A 200 9.76 -21.54 4.28
CA VAL A 200 8.68 -20.94 5.06
C VAL A 200 9.31 -20.14 6.19
N THR A 201 8.93 -18.87 6.32
CA THR A 201 9.41 -17.97 7.37
C THR A 201 8.21 -17.35 8.06
N GLU A 202 8.17 -17.45 9.38
CA GLU A 202 7.12 -16.83 10.17
C GLU A 202 7.52 -15.40 10.55
N PHE A 203 6.83 -14.43 9.98
CA PHE A 203 6.95 -13.03 10.38
C PHE A 203 6.00 -12.69 11.53
N VAL A 204 6.44 -11.83 12.45
CA VAL A 204 5.63 -11.38 13.57
C VAL A 204 4.87 -10.13 13.18
N LYS A 205 3.60 -10.05 13.62
CA LYS A 205 2.78 -8.85 13.45
C LYS A 205 3.33 -7.72 14.32
N ASP A 206 3.47 -6.53 13.73
CA ASP A 206 3.74 -5.33 14.50
C ASP A 206 2.47 -4.87 15.23
N MET A 207 2.56 -4.79 16.56
CA MET A 207 1.44 -4.40 17.44
C MET A 207 1.11 -2.91 17.32
N ASP A 208 2.09 -2.08 16.94
CA ASP A 208 1.92 -0.65 16.70
C ASP A 208 1.56 -0.33 15.24
N CYS A 209 1.27 -1.36 14.43
CA CYS A 209 0.94 -1.17 13.03
C CYS A 209 -0.32 -0.31 12.85
N LEU A 210 -0.18 0.79 12.12
CA LEU A 210 -1.27 1.74 11.85
C LEU A 210 -2.38 1.20 10.91
N ILE A 211 -2.16 0.02 10.31
CA ILE A 211 -3.09 -0.60 9.36
C ILE A 211 -3.83 -1.79 9.99
N CYS A 212 -3.10 -2.79 10.50
CA CYS A 212 -3.68 -4.00 11.08
C CYS A 212 -3.65 -4.06 12.61
N GLY A 213 -3.28 -2.96 13.26
CA GLY A 213 -3.41 -2.80 14.70
C GLY A 213 -4.83 -2.36 15.10
N PRO A 214 -5.15 -2.38 16.41
CA PRO A 214 -6.47 -1.97 16.93
C PRO A 214 -6.80 -0.48 16.66
N GLY A 215 -5.81 0.31 16.23
CA GLY A 215 -5.93 1.73 15.95
C GLY A 215 -5.29 2.58 17.03
N VAL A 216 -4.90 3.81 16.66
CA VAL A 216 -4.27 4.77 17.58
C VAL A 216 -5.33 5.30 18.53
N LEU A 217 -5.10 5.14 19.84
CA LEU A 217 -5.95 5.69 20.88
C LEU A 217 -5.76 7.21 20.96
N ILE A 218 -6.86 7.96 20.89
CA ILE A 218 -6.88 9.40 21.09
C ILE A 218 -7.94 9.71 22.15
N GLU A 219 -7.51 10.35 23.22
CA GLU A 219 -8.40 10.80 24.27
C GLU A 219 -8.74 12.29 24.06
N LEU A 220 -10.03 12.62 24.05
CA LEU A 220 -10.52 13.98 23.79
C LEU A 220 -11.51 14.40 24.87
N ASP A 221 -11.66 15.71 25.07
CA ASP A 221 -12.76 16.25 25.86
C ASP A 221 -14.03 16.35 25.01
N THR A 222 -15.20 16.29 25.64
CA THR A 222 -16.50 16.37 24.94
C THR A 222 -16.74 17.70 24.21
N SER A 223 -16.00 18.75 24.59
CA SER A 223 -16.08 20.09 23.98
C SER A 223 -15.18 20.28 22.76
N VAL A 224 -14.34 19.30 22.41
CA VAL A 224 -13.42 19.42 21.28
C VAL A 224 -14.20 19.41 19.96
N THR A 225 -14.03 20.48 19.19
CA THR A 225 -14.64 20.61 17.85
C THR A 225 -13.91 19.76 16.83
N LEU A 226 -14.60 19.41 15.74
CA LEU A 226 -14.02 18.63 14.65
C LEU A 226 -12.79 19.32 14.05
N GLN A 227 -12.79 20.65 13.94
CA GLN A 227 -11.63 21.43 13.48
C GLN A 227 -10.40 21.22 14.37
N LYS A 228 -10.56 21.39 15.70
CA LYS A 228 -9.45 21.22 16.65
C LYS A 228 -8.92 19.79 16.66
N PHE A 229 -9.81 18.80 16.51
CA PHE A 229 -9.40 17.41 16.36
C PHE A 229 -8.54 17.20 15.11
N MET A 230 -8.90 17.79 13.97
CA MET A 230 -8.09 17.71 12.76
C MET A 230 -6.72 18.37 12.91
N ASP A 231 -6.65 19.52 13.59
CA ASP A 231 -5.39 20.21 13.88
C ASP A 231 -4.47 19.32 14.74
N GLN A 232 -5.03 18.64 15.76
CA GLN A 232 -4.30 17.66 16.58
C GLN A 232 -3.77 16.47 15.77
N LEU A 233 -4.50 15.99 14.75
CA LEU A 233 -4.03 14.91 13.87
C LEU A 233 -2.84 15.33 13.00
N GLN A 234 -2.75 16.61 12.66
CA GLN A 234 -1.64 17.16 11.90
C GLN A 234 -0.37 17.26 12.75
N GLU A 235 -0.50 17.58 14.03
CA GLU A 235 0.61 17.69 14.99
C GLU A 235 1.03 16.35 15.61
N HIS A 236 0.18 15.33 15.57
CA HIS A 236 0.43 14.06 16.24
C HIS A 236 1.67 13.33 15.67
N PRO A 237 2.65 12.94 16.51
CA PRO A 237 3.97 12.47 16.06
C PRO A 237 3.93 11.18 15.24
N LYS A 238 2.94 10.31 15.47
CA LYS A 238 2.77 9.05 14.70
C LYS A 238 1.91 9.20 13.43
N LEU A 239 1.08 10.25 13.33
CA LEU A 239 0.05 10.34 12.28
C LEU A 239 0.41 11.39 11.22
N LEU A 240 0.81 12.60 11.64
CA LEU A 240 1.23 13.72 10.76
C LEU A 240 0.36 13.86 9.50
N LEU A 241 -0.97 13.81 9.69
CA LEU A 241 -1.94 13.78 8.60
C LEU A 241 -2.25 15.21 8.14
N SER A 242 -1.98 15.52 6.88
CA SER A 242 -2.42 16.76 6.24
C SER A 242 -3.67 16.53 5.38
N LYS A 243 -4.55 17.53 5.28
CA LYS A 243 -5.80 17.46 4.50
C LYS A 243 -6.67 16.24 4.86
N ALA A 244 -6.94 16.07 6.15
CA ALA A 244 -7.69 14.94 6.67
C ALA A 244 -9.18 15.01 6.29
N SER A 245 -9.76 13.87 5.95
CA SER A 245 -11.20 13.63 5.81
C SER A 245 -11.59 12.59 6.85
N VAL A 246 -12.67 12.84 7.57
CA VAL A 246 -13.08 12.10 8.77
C VAL A 246 -14.42 11.43 8.53
N LYS A 247 -14.48 10.12 8.74
CA LYS A 247 -15.69 9.30 8.63
C LYS A 247 -15.94 8.55 9.93
N HIS A 248 -17.19 8.54 10.38
CA HIS A 248 -17.66 7.75 11.51
C HIS A 248 -18.75 6.81 11.01
N ARG A 249 -18.50 5.50 11.08
CA ARG A 249 -19.37 4.45 10.52
C ARG A 249 -19.67 4.69 9.04
N GLU A 250 -20.94 4.84 8.68
CA GLU A 250 -21.37 5.16 7.31
C GLU A 250 -21.45 6.67 7.02
N LYS A 251 -21.38 7.51 8.07
CA LYS A 251 -21.54 8.96 7.96
C LYS A 251 -20.19 9.66 7.77
N ASN A 252 -20.12 10.48 6.73
CA ASN A 252 -18.97 11.34 6.50
C ASN A 252 -19.10 12.58 7.39
N LEU A 253 -18.21 12.74 8.38
CA LEU A 253 -18.22 13.90 9.27
C LEU A 253 -17.65 15.12 8.56
N TYR A 254 -16.55 14.93 7.84
CA TYR A 254 -15.92 15.94 6.99
C TYR A 254 -15.19 15.31 5.81
N ILE A 255 -15.36 15.86 4.61
CA ILE A 255 -14.65 15.44 3.40
C ILE A 255 -13.97 16.64 2.77
N GLN A 256 -12.68 16.52 2.47
CA GLN A 256 -11.90 17.60 1.84
C GLN A 256 -12.15 17.71 0.32
N ALA A 257 -12.44 16.60 -0.36
CA ALA A 257 -12.66 16.56 -1.80
C ALA A 257 -13.62 15.41 -2.18
N PRO A 258 -14.53 15.58 -3.15
CA PRO A 258 -14.72 16.73 -4.06
C PRO A 258 -15.37 17.98 -3.42
N PRO A 259 -15.27 19.18 -4.05
CA PRO A 259 -15.75 20.46 -3.48
C PRO A 259 -17.21 20.46 -3.04
N VAL A 260 -18.07 19.75 -3.78
CA VAL A 260 -19.51 19.63 -3.47
C VAL A 260 -19.74 18.97 -2.11
N LEU A 261 -18.97 17.92 -1.77
CA LEU A 261 -19.09 17.24 -0.47
C LEU A 261 -18.41 18.03 0.65
N GLU A 262 -17.40 18.83 0.32
CA GLU A 262 -16.74 19.72 1.27
C GLU A 262 -17.70 20.82 1.73
N GLU A 263 -18.40 21.49 0.81
CA GLU A 263 -19.39 22.52 1.16
C GLU A 263 -20.52 21.96 2.04
N LEU A 264 -21.01 20.74 1.75
CA LEU A 264 -22.05 20.08 2.53
C LEU A 264 -21.60 19.66 3.93
N THR A 265 -20.31 19.38 4.12
CA THR A 265 -19.77 18.91 5.41
C THR A 265 -19.04 20.00 6.19
N ARG A 266 -18.78 21.17 5.58
CA ARG A 266 -18.07 22.31 6.19
C ARG A 266 -18.78 22.84 7.44
N SER A 267 -20.12 22.81 7.47
CA SER A 267 -20.89 23.23 8.66
C SER A 267 -20.57 22.40 9.91
N ASN A 268 -20.10 21.16 9.75
CA ASN A 268 -19.78 20.27 10.86
C ASN A 268 -18.46 20.62 11.57
N LEU A 269 -17.59 21.42 10.96
CA LEU A 269 -16.26 21.72 11.51
C LEU A 269 -16.31 22.43 12.88
N ASN A 270 -17.35 23.25 13.08
CA ASN A 270 -17.56 24.01 14.31
C ASN A 270 -18.32 23.21 15.39
N LEU A 271 -18.84 22.03 15.07
CA LEU A 271 -19.59 21.21 16.01
C LEU A 271 -18.64 20.33 16.84
N PRO A 272 -18.98 20.04 18.11
CA PRO A 272 -18.24 19.08 18.92
C PRO A 272 -18.24 17.70 18.28
N LEU A 273 -17.08 17.04 18.25
CA LEU A 273 -16.97 15.69 17.70
C LEU A 273 -17.88 14.70 18.45
N PHE A 274 -18.02 14.89 19.77
CA PHE A 274 -18.90 14.08 20.62
C PHE A 274 -20.35 14.10 20.14
N ASP A 275 -20.88 15.27 19.76
CA ASP A 275 -22.26 15.38 19.25
C ASP A 275 -22.39 14.75 17.86
N LEU A 276 -21.39 14.93 17.01
CA LEU A 276 -21.35 14.34 15.66
C LEU A 276 -21.29 12.81 15.67
N MET A 277 -20.64 12.23 16.68
CA MET A 277 -20.56 10.79 16.91
C MET A 277 -21.79 10.21 17.62
N GLY A 278 -22.83 11.03 17.89
CA GLY A 278 -24.05 10.58 18.54
C GLY A 278 -23.92 10.39 20.06
N LYS A 279 -23.02 11.15 20.70
CA LYS A 279 -22.77 11.14 22.16
C LYS A 279 -22.30 9.79 22.71
N ILE A 280 -21.57 9.04 21.89
CA ILE A 280 -20.97 7.75 22.25
C ILE A 280 -19.63 7.99 22.94
N ARG A 281 -19.40 7.33 24.08
CA ARG A 281 -18.18 7.50 24.90
C ARG A 281 -16.89 7.06 24.21
N LYS A 282 -16.96 5.94 23.49
CA LYS A 282 -15.84 5.31 22.79
C LYS A 282 -16.35 4.76 21.47
N ASP A 283 -15.73 5.17 20.37
CA ASP A 283 -15.98 4.55 19.06
C ASP A 283 -14.77 4.72 18.15
N ILE A 284 -14.81 4.07 16.99
CA ILE A 284 -13.77 4.10 15.98
C ILE A 284 -14.11 5.16 14.93
N VAL A 285 -13.10 5.98 14.63
CA VAL A 285 -13.15 6.98 13.57
C VAL A 285 -12.13 6.63 12.50
N HIS A 286 -12.55 6.65 11.25
CA HIS A 286 -11.70 6.42 10.10
C HIS A 286 -11.27 7.77 9.53
N VAL A 287 -9.96 8.00 9.45
CA VAL A 287 -9.40 9.25 8.92
C VAL A 287 -8.57 8.95 7.69
N THR A 288 -8.91 9.60 6.59
CA THR A 288 -8.13 9.56 5.35
C THR A 288 -7.38 10.87 5.21
N GLY A 289 -6.08 10.84 4.97
CA GLY A 289 -5.29 12.05 4.80
C GLY A 289 -4.02 11.81 4.01
N SER A 290 -3.31 12.89 3.69
CA SER A 290 -2.01 12.82 3.03
C SER A 290 -0.90 12.94 4.06
N THR A 291 0.01 11.97 4.11
CA THR A 291 1.26 12.08 4.88
C THR A 291 2.42 12.37 3.95
N THR A 292 3.34 13.21 4.40
CA THR A 292 4.58 13.49 3.67
C THR A 292 5.69 12.69 4.34
N LYS A 293 6.14 11.61 3.70
CA LYS A 293 7.28 10.80 4.17
C LYS A 293 8.32 10.77 3.05
N ASN A 294 9.52 11.27 3.31
CA ASN A 294 10.61 11.39 2.33
C ASN A 294 10.21 12.12 1.04
N ASP A 295 9.65 13.33 1.16
CA ASP A 295 9.18 14.20 0.04
C ASP A 295 8.13 13.60 -0.90
N LYS A 296 7.60 12.41 -0.60
CA LYS A 296 6.46 11.82 -1.30
C LYS A 296 5.19 12.00 -0.48
N LYS A 297 4.20 12.68 -1.07
CA LYS A 297 2.84 12.75 -0.53
C LYS A 297 2.14 11.42 -0.83
N THR A 298 1.78 10.70 0.21
CA THR A 298 1.05 9.43 0.09
C THR A 298 -0.29 9.58 0.79
N SER A 299 -1.38 9.26 0.09
CA SER A 299 -2.70 9.16 0.70
C SER A 299 -2.74 7.92 1.59
N CYS A 300 -3.22 8.07 2.82
CA CYS A 300 -3.31 6.96 3.75
C CYS A 300 -4.61 7.04 4.56
N LEU A 301 -5.13 5.86 4.87
CA LEU A 301 -6.24 5.67 5.79
C LEU A 301 -5.67 5.24 7.15
N ARG A 302 -6.25 5.80 8.22
CA ARG A 302 -5.89 5.52 9.60
C ARG A 302 -7.14 5.23 10.40
N LYS A 303 -7.06 4.19 11.23
CA LYS A 303 -8.08 3.82 12.20
C LYS A 303 -7.73 4.44 13.54
N LEU A 304 -8.62 5.27 14.08
CA LEU A 304 -8.43 5.97 15.35
C LEU A 304 -9.50 5.49 16.34
N ARG A 305 -9.08 5.15 17.55
CA ARG A 305 -9.99 4.85 18.67
C ARG A 305 -10.15 6.13 19.46
N VAL A 306 -11.31 6.78 19.37
CA VAL A 306 -11.57 8.02 20.07
C VAL A 306 -12.30 7.70 21.37
N VAL A 307 -11.77 8.20 22.48
CA VAL A 307 -12.37 8.06 23.82
C VAL A 307 -12.59 9.46 24.41
N PHE A 308 -13.81 9.75 24.85
CA PHE A 308 -14.13 11.02 25.47
C PHE A 308 -13.96 10.97 27.00
N LYS A 309 -13.22 11.94 27.56
CA LYS A 309 -13.02 12.12 29.01
C LYS A 309 -14.25 12.74 29.67
N GLY A 310 -14.55 12.35 30.91
CA GLY A 310 -15.57 13.01 31.75
C GLY A 310 -16.98 12.40 31.75
N ILE A 311 -17.16 11.17 31.27
CA ILE A 311 -18.42 10.40 31.40
C ILE A 311 -18.17 9.24 32.35
N ASP A 312 -17.94 9.54 33.63
CA ASP A 312 -17.87 8.52 34.68
C ASP A 312 -19.25 8.33 35.29
N GLY A 313 -19.83 7.16 35.01
CA GLY A 313 -21.19 6.82 35.44
C GLY A 313 -21.61 5.41 35.02
N ALA A 314 -20.75 4.41 35.21
CA ALA A 314 -21.16 3.01 35.38
C ALA A 314 -20.03 2.28 36.09
N THR A 315 -20.32 1.88 37.32
CA THR A 315 -19.51 1.09 38.24
C THR A 315 -19.05 -0.22 37.63
N ASP A 316 -17.73 -0.44 37.57
CA ASP A 316 -17.17 -1.78 37.77
C ASP A 316 -17.48 -2.15 39.23
N MET A 317 -18.56 -2.90 39.42
CA MET A 317 -18.90 -3.48 40.72
C MET A 317 -18.10 -4.77 40.83
N ASP A 318 -16.88 -4.66 41.36
CA ASP A 318 -16.12 -5.78 41.87
C ASP A 318 -16.93 -6.47 42.97
N THR A 319 -17.69 -7.51 42.63
CA THR A 319 -18.14 -8.50 43.61
C THR A 319 -16.97 -9.40 43.97
N ALA A 320 -16.04 -8.87 44.77
CA ALA A 320 -15.24 -9.67 45.67
C ALA A 320 -16.14 -10.10 46.84
N GLY A 321 -16.84 -11.23 46.66
CA GLY A 321 -17.52 -11.92 47.75
C GLY A 321 -16.48 -12.55 48.66
N GLY A 322 -16.21 -11.92 49.81
CA GLY A 322 -15.57 -12.53 50.94
C GLY A 322 -16.60 -13.10 51.90
N ALA A 323 -16.61 -14.42 52.05
CA ALA A 323 -16.88 -15.17 53.27
C ALA A 323 -16.35 -16.60 53.08
#